data_AF-A0A9W8JRH7-F1
#
_entry.id   AF-A0A9W8JRH7-F1
#
_cell.length_a   1.000
_cell.length_b   1.000
_cell.length_c   1.000
_cell.angle_alpha   90.00
_cell.angle_beta   90.00
_cell.angle_gamma   90.00
#
_symmetry.space_group_name_H-M   'P 1'
#
loop_
_entity.id
_entity.type
_entity.pdbx_description
1 polymer ?
#
loop_
_entity_poly.entity_id
_entity_poly.type
_entity_poly.pdbx_seq_one_letter_code
_entity_poly.pdbx_strand_id
1 'polypeptide(L)'
;MRSRSNHGTEHLPNSRLLLPKVRTLRLQNVSPYTIDIIRVLKTPQLAELNIDLDEDEDYDWKLSEPVLSFIKRSQCDTTLRLFHLRCARISAEELLATFRGLPFLVHLTLQSVPAETIFEVLEVFAMEEGLQPDLPNLETLELLQLQPDVFPTL
;
A
#
# COMPACT_ATOMS: atom_id res chain seq x y z
N MET A 1 -9.38 21.00 -36.33
CA MET A 1 -10.12 20.51 -35.15
C MET A 1 -9.86 19.01 -35.02
N ARG A 2 -9.00 18.59 -34.09
CA ARG A 2 -8.76 17.17 -33.78
C ARG A 2 -9.48 16.87 -32.47
N SER A 3 -10.55 16.10 -32.55
CA SER A 3 -11.32 15.66 -31.38
C SER A 3 -10.62 14.46 -30.74
N ARG A 4 -10.49 14.52 -29.42
CA ARG A 4 -9.76 13.59 -28.56
C ARG A 4 -10.45 12.22 -28.55
N SER A 5 -9.64 11.17 -28.67
CA SER A 5 -10.03 9.77 -28.53
C SER A 5 -10.40 9.45 -27.08
N ASN A 6 -11.60 8.88 -26.89
CA ASN A 6 -12.02 8.19 -25.68
C ASN A 6 -11.04 7.04 -25.36
N HIS A 7 -10.30 7.15 -24.26
CA HIS A 7 -9.63 6.00 -23.68
C HIS A 7 -10.66 5.16 -22.93
N GLY A 8 -11.15 4.13 -23.61
CA GLY A 8 -11.96 3.09 -23.01
C GLY A 8 -11.14 2.38 -21.93
N THR A 9 -11.70 2.33 -20.73
CA THR A 9 -11.32 1.38 -19.68
C THR A 9 -11.72 -0.01 -20.14
N GLU A 10 -10.93 -0.60 -21.04
CA GLU A 10 -11.05 -2.01 -21.37
C GLU A 10 -10.79 -2.82 -20.11
N HIS A 11 -11.84 -3.51 -19.65
CA HIS A 11 -11.81 -4.43 -18.52
C HIS A 11 -10.67 -5.43 -18.70
N LEU A 12 -9.56 -5.19 -17.99
CA LEU A 12 -8.45 -6.12 -17.92
C LEU A 12 -8.95 -7.42 -17.27
N PRO A 13 -8.81 -8.57 -17.96
CA PRO A 13 -9.39 -9.84 -17.55
C PRO A 13 -8.77 -10.34 -16.25
N ASN A 14 -9.64 -10.84 -15.37
CA ASN A 14 -9.34 -11.51 -14.10
C ASN A 14 -8.03 -12.33 -14.15
N SER A 15 -6.94 -11.79 -13.58
CA SER A 15 -5.60 -12.38 -13.39
C SER A 15 -5.03 -13.24 -14.52
N ARG A 16 -4.10 -12.70 -15.31
CA ARG A 16 -3.43 -13.46 -16.39
C ARG A 16 -2.03 -13.95 -16.07
N LEU A 17 -1.30 -13.34 -15.13
CA LEU A 17 0.11 -13.69 -14.90
C LEU A 17 0.32 -14.36 -13.54
N LEU A 18 0.35 -15.69 -13.57
CA LEU A 18 0.73 -16.51 -12.41
C LEU A 18 2.25 -16.55 -12.28
N LEU A 19 2.75 -16.12 -11.12
CA LEU A 19 4.15 -16.05 -10.78
C LEU A 19 4.40 -16.86 -9.49
N PRO A 20 4.40 -18.21 -9.58
CA PRO A 20 4.24 -19.09 -8.42
C PRO A 20 5.50 -19.16 -7.54
N LYS A 21 6.65 -18.71 -8.03
CA LYS A 21 7.93 -18.72 -7.31
C LYS A 21 8.37 -17.33 -6.86
N VAL A 22 7.64 -16.28 -7.21
CA VAL A 22 7.97 -14.91 -6.80
C VAL A 22 7.70 -14.76 -5.31
N ARG A 23 8.76 -14.43 -4.57
CA ARG A 23 8.72 -14.18 -3.12
C ARG A 23 8.79 -12.69 -2.77
N THR A 24 9.34 -11.88 -3.66
CA THR A 24 9.45 -10.44 -3.46
C THR A 24 8.89 -9.74 -4.68
N LEU A 25 7.95 -8.83 -4.48
CA LEU A 25 7.43 -7.94 -5.50
C LEU A 25 7.80 -6.50 -5.11
N ARG A 26 8.56 -5.83 -5.97
CA ARG A 26 8.91 -4.42 -5.80
C ARG A 26 8.29 -3.62 -6.93
N LEU A 27 7.52 -2.60 -6.57
CA LEU A 27 6.93 -1.65 -7.49
C LEU A 27 7.56 -0.30 -7.19
N GLN A 28 8.14 0.33 -8.21
CA GLN A 28 8.87 1.58 -8.06
C GLN A 28 8.28 2.67 -8.94
N ASN A 29 8.31 3.91 -8.44
CA ASN A 29 7.76 5.07 -9.12
C ASN A 29 6.33 4.82 -9.58
N VAL A 30 5.53 4.23 -8.70
CA VAL A 30 4.14 3.92 -8.99
C VAL A 30 3.36 5.22 -8.92
N SER A 31 2.55 5.51 -9.93
CA SER A 31 1.47 6.51 -9.90
C SER A 31 0.10 5.83 -9.70
N PRO A 32 -0.97 6.57 -9.33
CA PRO A 32 -2.29 5.98 -9.08
C PRO A 32 -2.86 5.21 -10.27
N TYR A 33 -2.42 5.51 -11.49
CA TYR A 33 -2.82 4.78 -12.70
C TYR A 33 -2.03 3.49 -12.91
N THR A 34 -0.79 3.43 -12.43
CA THR A 34 0.10 2.29 -12.66
C THR A 34 0.02 1.23 -11.57
N ILE A 35 -0.46 1.57 -10.37
CA ILE A 35 -0.66 0.58 -9.28
C ILE A 35 -1.56 -0.57 -9.73
N ASP A 36 -2.49 -0.31 -10.65
CA ASP A 36 -3.40 -1.29 -11.26
C ASP A 36 -2.67 -2.44 -11.98
N ILE A 37 -1.37 -2.31 -12.28
CA ILE A 37 -0.57 -3.42 -12.79
C ILE A 37 -0.63 -4.64 -11.86
N ILE A 38 -0.79 -4.44 -10.56
CA ILE A 38 -0.90 -5.56 -9.62
C ILE A 38 -2.17 -6.38 -9.86
N ARG A 39 -3.23 -5.82 -10.46
CA ARG A 39 -4.51 -6.51 -10.72
C ARG A 39 -4.35 -7.70 -11.68
N VAL A 40 -3.35 -7.68 -12.55
CA VAL A 40 -3.10 -8.80 -13.48
C VAL A 40 -2.18 -9.89 -12.91
N LEU A 41 -1.53 -9.63 -11.78
CA LEU A 41 -0.57 -10.54 -11.14
C LEU A 41 -1.25 -11.49 -10.15
N LYS A 42 -0.69 -12.70 -10.03
CA LYS A 42 -0.98 -13.67 -8.97
C LYS A 42 0.33 -14.29 -8.44
N THR A 43 0.67 -14.03 -7.19
CA THR A 43 1.96 -14.44 -6.56
C THR A 43 1.70 -15.18 -5.24
N PRO A 44 1.31 -16.48 -5.27
CA PRO A 44 0.89 -17.21 -4.07
C PRO A 44 1.99 -17.45 -3.02
N GLN A 45 3.25 -17.29 -3.42
CA GLN A 45 4.41 -17.47 -2.53
C GLN A 45 5.05 -16.13 -2.13
N LEU A 46 4.33 -15.02 -2.31
CA LEU A 46 4.84 -13.69 -1.97
C LEU A 46 5.08 -13.58 -0.47
N ALA A 47 6.29 -13.22 -0.07
CA ALA A 47 6.71 -13.01 1.31
C ALA A 47 6.94 -11.52 1.62
N GLU A 48 7.32 -10.73 0.61
CA GLU A 48 7.62 -9.30 0.73
C GLU A 48 6.95 -8.50 -0.40
N LEU A 49 6.23 -7.46 -0.03
CA LEU A 49 5.66 -6.47 -0.94
C LEU A 49 6.27 -5.10 -0.64
N ASN A 50 6.90 -4.51 -1.65
CA ASN A 50 7.50 -3.19 -1.58
C ASN A 50 6.86 -2.29 -2.63
N ILE A 51 6.33 -1.16 -2.19
CA ILE A 51 5.65 -0.18 -3.02
C ILE A 51 6.29 1.19 -2.75
N ASP A 52 6.86 1.75 -3.80
CA ASP A 52 7.48 3.06 -3.82
C ASP A 52 6.65 3.96 -4.75
N LEU A 53 5.90 4.87 -4.11
CA LEU A 53 4.96 5.76 -4.76
C LEU A 53 5.67 6.99 -5.31
N ASP A 54 5.16 7.52 -6.41
CA ASP A 54 5.61 8.78 -6.98
C ASP A 54 5.32 9.93 -6.00
N GLU A 55 6.29 10.85 -5.87
CA GLU A 55 6.25 11.97 -4.92
C GLU A 55 5.34 13.12 -5.37
N ASP A 56 4.77 13.03 -6.58
CA ASP A 56 3.90 14.05 -7.14
C ASP A 56 2.72 14.39 -6.22
N GLU A 57 2.64 15.68 -5.88
CA GLU A 57 1.91 16.24 -4.75
C GLU A 57 0.38 16.21 -4.85
N ASP A 58 -0.15 15.93 -6.04
CA ASP A 58 -1.55 16.19 -6.40
C ASP A 58 -2.49 14.98 -6.24
N TYR A 59 -1.99 13.86 -5.71
CA TYR A 59 -2.74 12.60 -5.70
C TYR A 59 -3.20 12.18 -4.30
N ASP A 60 -4.53 12.08 -4.11
CA ASP A 60 -5.14 11.30 -3.02
C ASP A 60 -5.00 9.80 -3.36
N TRP A 61 -3.95 9.18 -2.81
CA TRP A 61 -3.60 7.79 -3.06
C TRP A 61 -4.65 6.82 -2.50
N LYS A 62 -5.24 5.98 -3.36
CA LYS A 62 -6.11 4.86 -2.99
C LYS A 62 -5.38 3.53 -3.09
N LEU A 63 -4.60 3.20 -2.06
CA LEU A 63 -3.71 2.04 -2.01
C LEU A 63 -4.38 0.76 -1.51
N SER A 64 -5.34 0.90 -0.58
CA SER A 64 -5.95 -0.21 0.15
C SER A 64 -6.64 -1.20 -0.78
N GLU A 65 -7.57 -0.75 -1.63
CA GLU A 65 -8.32 -1.63 -2.52
C GLU A 65 -7.38 -2.41 -3.47
N PRO A 66 -6.46 -1.77 -4.22
CA PRO A 66 -5.57 -2.49 -5.11
C PRO A 66 -4.73 -3.56 -4.38
N VAL A 67 -4.15 -3.21 -3.23
CA VAL A 67 -3.27 -4.10 -2.45
C VAL A 67 -4.06 -5.26 -1.86
N LEU A 68 -5.18 -4.99 -1.20
CA LEU A 68 -6.00 -6.04 -0.56
C LEU A 68 -6.63 -6.97 -1.60
N SER A 69 -7.12 -6.43 -2.72
CA SER A 69 -7.61 -7.22 -3.85
C SER A 69 -6.50 -8.10 -4.44
N PHE A 70 -5.27 -7.59 -4.55
CA PHE A 70 -4.12 -8.37 -5.00
C PHE A 70 -3.78 -9.51 -4.05
N ILE A 71 -3.75 -9.27 -2.73
CA ILE A 71 -3.42 -10.29 -1.74
C ILE A 71 -4.48 -11.39 -1.71
N LYS A 72 -5.76 -11.01 -1.70
CA LYS A 72 -6.88 -11.97 -1.73
C LYS A 72 -6.82 -12.86 -2.97
N ARG A 73 -6.53 -12.28 -4.13
CA ARG A 73 -6.42 -13.03 -5.40
C ARG A 73 -5.17 -13.90 -5.46
N SER A 74 -4.06 -13.42 -4.89
CA SER A 74 -2.80 -14.16 -4.77
C SER A 74 -2.87 -15.28 -3.74
N GLN A 75 -3.76 -15.17 -2.75
CA GLN A 75 -3.85 -16.10 -1.61
C GLN A 75 -2.51 -16.22 -0.88
N CYS A 76 -1.84 -15.07 -0.70
CA CYS A 76 -0.53 -14.98 -0.08
C CYS A 76 -0.59 -14.43 1.36
N ASP A 77 -1.77 -14.35 1.98
CA ASP A 77 -1.94 -13.95 3.39
C ASP A 77 -1.17 -14.86 4.37
N THR A 78 -1.02 -16.14 4.01
CA THR A 78 -0.25 -17.10 4.81
C THR A 78 1.27 -16.98 4.61
N THR A 79 1.74 -16.29 3.58
CA THR A 79 3.17 -16.21 3.21
C THR A 79 3.74 -14.80 3.31
N LEU A 80 2.93 -13.77 3.05
CA LEU A 80 3.30 -12.36 3.10
C LEU A 80 3.55 -11.96 4.56
N ARG A 81 4.73 -11.43 4.83
CA ARG A 81 5.16 -11.05 6.18
C ARG A 81 5.78 -9.66 6.25
N LEU A 82 6.31 -9.16 5.13
CA LEU A 82 6.96 -7.86 5.04
C LEU A 82 6.17 -6.94 4.10
N PHE A 83 5.83 -5.75 4.58
CA PHE A 83 5.24 -4.69 3.77
C PHE A 83 6.05 -3.40 3.91
N HIS A 84 6.48 -2.87 2.78
CA HIS A 84 7.30 -1.67 2.71
C HIS A 84 6.56 -0.65 1.84
N LEU A 85 6.24 0.50 2.42
CA LEU A 85 5.63 1.61 1.72
C LEU A 85 6.58 2.81 1.76
N ARG A 86 6.90 3.34 0.59
CA ARG A 86 7.78 4.50 0.42
C ARG A 86 7.07 5.64 -0.32
N CYS A 87 7.40 6.88 0.08
CA CYS A 87 7.04 8.14 -0.58
C CYS A 87 5.53 8.32 -0.76
N ALA A 88 4.77 7.92 0.26
CA ALA A 88 3.31 7.93 0.20
C ALA A 88 2.72 9.22 0.80
N ARG A 89 2.24 10.13 -0.06
CA ARG A 89 1.22 11.12 0.33
C ARG A 89 -0.14 10.44 0.40
N ILE A 90 -0.32 9.63 1.43
CA ILE A 90 -1.50 8.82 1.68
C ILE A 90 -2.23 9.35 2.91
N SER A 91 -3.56 9.33 2.92
CA SER A 91 -4.32 9.72 4.12
C SER A 91 -4.17 8.65 5.22
N ALA A 92 -4.33 9.07 6.48
CA ALA A 92 -4.29 8.13 7.60
C ALA A 92 -5.41 7.09 7.49
N GLU A 93 -6.60 7.50 7.02
CA GLU A 93 -7.73 6.60 6.76
C GLU A 93 -7.37 5.49 5.77
N GLU A 94 -6.72 5.82 4.66
CA GLU A 94 -6.34 4.84 3.64
C GLU A 94 -5.24 3.91 4.15
N LEU A 95 -4.29 4.46 4.91
CA LEU A 95 -3.21 3.69 5.52
C LEU A 95 -3.76 2.70 6.57
N LEU A 96 -4.67 3.15 7.43
CA LEU A 96 -5.42 2.32 8.39
C LEU A 96 -6.21 1.22 7.69
N ALA A 97 -6.97 1.57 6.65
CA ALA A 97 -7.75 0.60 5.87
C ALA A 97 -6.83 -0.48 5.26
N THR A 98 -5.65 -0.07 4.79
CA THR A 98 -4.62 -1.00 4.30
C THR A 98 -4.14 -1.92 5.41
N PHE A 99 -3.70 -1.39 6.55
CA PHE A 99 -3.13 -2.18 7.65
C PHE A 99 -4.13 -3.16 8.28
N ARG A 100 -5.39 -2.76 8.43
CA ARG A 100 -6.48 -3.63 8.90
C ARG A 100 -6.73 -4.84 8.00
N GLY A 101 -6.44 -4.72 6.71
CA GLY A 101 -6.51 -5.83 5.78
C GLY A 101 -5.27 -6.73 5.79
N LEU A 102 -4.24 -6.39 6.57
CA LEU A 102 -2.94 -7.06 6.62
C LEU A 102 -2.54 -7.52 8.05
N PRO A 103 -3.43 -8.16 8.83
CA PRO A 103 -3.15 -8.49 10.24
C PRO A 103 -2.05 -9.58 10.42
N PHE A 104 -1.60 -10.20 9.33
CA PHE A 104 -0.58 -11.24 9.31
C PHE A 104 0.84 -10.69 9.11
N LEU A 105 1.01 -9.37 8.97
CA LEU A 105 2.33 -8.76 8.82
C LEU A 105 3.15 -8.91 10.10
N VAL A 106 4.45 -9.10 9.90
CA VAL A 106 5.47 -9.20 10.95
C VAL A 106 6.43 -8.01 10.89
N HIS A 107 6.68 -7.49 9.68
CA HIS A 107 7.51 -6.30 9.46
C HIS A 107 6.74 -5.27 8.65
N LEU A 108 6.72 -4.03 9.15
CA LEU A 108 6.17 -2.87 8.47
C LEU A 108 7.24 -1.78 8.39
N THR A 109 7.54 -1.35 7.16
CA THR A 109 8.42 -0.18 6.92
C THR A 109 7.61 0.93 6.28
N LEU A 110 7.62 2.10 6.91
CA LEU A 110 7.09 3.35 6.36
C LEU A 110 8.26 4.30 6.13
N GLN A 111 8.51 4.64 4.88
CA GLN A 111 9.62 5.51 4.49
C GLN A 111 9.09 6.76 3.77
N SER A 112 9.50 7.94 4.22
CA SER A 112 9.06 9.22 3.61
C SER A 112 7.54 9.37 3.55
N VAL A 113 6.84 8.87 4.56
CA VAL A 113 5.41 9.12 4.79
C VAL A 113 5.29 10.34 5.72
N PRO A 114 4.33 11.26 5.50
CA PRO A 114 4.13 12.42 6.38
C PRO A 114 3.99 12.02 7.85
N ALA A 115 4.65 12.76 8.74
CA ALA A 115 4.65 12.44 10.16
C ALA A 115 3.25 12.54 10.78
N GLU A 116 2.48 13.59 10.45
CA GLU A 116 1.09 13.76 10.87
C GLU A 116 0.23 12.53 10.56
N THR A 117 0.30 12.02 9.33
CA THR A 117 -0.41 10.79 8.92
C THR A 117 -0.03 9.60 9.80
N ILE A 118 1.25 9.41 10.09
CA ILE A 118 1.70 8.30 10.95
C ILE A 118 1.17 8.48 12.37
N PHE A 119 1.21 9.70 12.92
CA PHE A 119 0.70 9.96 14.26
C PHE A 119 -0.79 9.68 14.36
N GLU A 120 -1.60 10.13 13.40
CA GLU A 120 -3.04 9.84 13.36
C GLU A 120 -3.32 8.32 13.35
N VAL A 121 -2.58 7.54 12.55
CA VAL A 121 -2.70 6.07 12.53
C VAL A 121 -2.36 5.46 13.90
N LEU A 122 -1.27 5.89 14.52
CA LEU A 122 -0.84 5.38 15.82
C LEU A 122 -1.80 5.76 16.95
N GLU A 123 -2.39 6.96 16.89
CA GLU A 123 -3.43 7.39 17.85
C GLU A 123 -4.67 6.52 17.76
N VAL A 124 -5.14 6.20 16.55
CA VAL A 124 -6.28 5.29 16.36
C VAL A 124 -5.96 3.91 16.94
N PHE A 125 -4.77 3.37 16.66
CA PHE A 125 -4.34 2.09 17.24
C PHE A 125 -4.28 2.10 18.77
N ALA A 126 -3.93 3.24 19.38
CA ALA A 126 -3.89 3.39 20.84
C ALA A 126 -5.28 3.54 21.47
N MET A 127 -6.24 4.15 20.76
CA MET A 127 -7.58 4.43 21.28
C MET A 127 -8.55 3.24 21.22
N GLU A 128 -8.30 2.25 20.38
CA GLU A 128 -9.18 1.08 20.21
C GLU A 128 -9.00 0.03 21.33
N GLU A 129 -9.01 0.48 22.59
CA GLU A 129 -8.97 -0.40 23.77
C GLU A 129 -10.16 -1.38 23.75
N GLY A 130 -9.87 -2.67 23.53
CA GLY A 130 -10.84 -3.77 23.64
C GLY A 130 -11.19 -4.47 22.33
N LEU A 131 -10.74 -3.97 21.17
CA LEU A 131 -10.77 -4.71 19.90
C LEU A 131 -9.47 -5.52 19.72
N GLN A 132 -9.50 -6.55 18.86
CA GLN A 132 -8.25 -7.24 18.50
C GLN A 132 -7.27 -6.23 17.92
N PRO A 133 -5.98 -6.25 18.31
CA PRO A 133 -5.01 -5.32 17.77
C PRO A 133 -4.96 -5.43 16.25
N ASP A 134 -4.92 -4.30 15.54
CA ASP A 134 -5.00 -4.24 14.07
C ASP A 134 -3.84 -4.97 13.37
N LEU A 135 -2.66 -5.00 14.01
CA LEU A 135 -1.46 -5.70 13.55
C LEU A 135 -0.93 -6.65 14.66
N PRO A 136 -1.65 -7.75 14.95
CA PRO A 136 -1.40 -8.61 16.12
C PRO A 136 -0.06 -9.35 16.07
N ASN A 137 0.53 -9.52 14.89
CA ASN A 137 1.78 -10.26 14.68
C ASN A 137 2.98 -9.35 14.41
N LEU A 138 2.82 -8.03 14.51
CA LEU A 138 3.87 -7.10 14.14
C LEU A 138 5.02 -7.18 15.15
N GLU A 139 6.20 -7.59 14.69
CA GLU A 139 7.42 -7.68 15.50
C GLU A 139 8.37 -6.52 15.20
N THR A 140 8.31 -5.94 14.00
CA THR A 140 9.19 -4.85 13.58
C THR A 140 8.40 -3.73 12.90
N LEU A 141 8.56 -2.51 13.42
CA LEU A 141 8.07 -1.28 12.83
C LEU A 141 9.25 -0.36 12.55
N GLU A 142 9.48 -0.04 11.28
CA GLU A 142 10.51 0.90 10.84
C GLU A 142 9.87 2.17 10.31
N LEU A 143 10.15 3.29 10.98
CA LEU A 143 9.73 4.62 10.55
C LEU A 143 10.97 5.36 10.06
N LEU A 144 11.09 5.52 8.74
CA LEU A 144 12.29 6.02 8.08
C LEU A 144 11.98 7.36 7.39
N GLN A 145 12.94 8.29 7.43
CA GLN A 145 12.85 9.56 6.70
C GLN A 145 11.53 10.31 6.95
N LEU A 146 11.10 10.37 8.21
CA LEU A 146 9.90 11.09 8.64
C LEU A 146 9.96 12.53 8.10
N GLN A 147 9.04 12.86 7.21
CA GLN A 147 8.98 14.20 6.63
C GLN A 147 8.34 15.13 7.67
N PRO A 148 8.99 16.26 8.02
CA PRO A 148 8.35 17.27 8.86
C PRO A 148 7.16 17.85 8.12
N ASP A 149 6.12 18.23 8.85
CA ASP A 149 4.97 18.92 8.29
C ASP A 149 5.45 20.25 7.72
N VAL A 150 5.58 20.32 6.39
CA VAL A 150 5.96 21.55 5.73
C VAL A 150 4.74 22.44 5.76
N PHE A 151 4.61 23.28 6.79
CA PHE A 151 3.79 24.48 6.68
C PHE A 151 4.32 25.27 5.47
N PRO A 152 3.54 25.51 4.41
CA PRO A 152 3.94 26.49 3.44
C PRO A 152 4.03 27.83 4.17
N THR A 153 5.26 28.28 4.44
CA THR A 153 5.52 29.65 4.84
C THR A 153 5.47 30.48 3.58
N LEU A 154 4.26 30.93 3.20
CA LEU A 154 4.03 32.15 2.41
C LEU A 154 2.66 32.76 2.78
#